data_AF-A0A0B1T7E1-F1
#
_entry.id   AF-A0A0B1T7E1-F1
#
_cell.length_a   1.000
_cell.length_b   1.000
_cell.length_c   1.000
_cell.angle_alpha   90.00
_cell.angle_beta   90.00
_cell.angle_gamma   90.00
#
_symmetry.space_group_name_H-M   'P 1'
#
loop_
_entity.id
_entity.type
_entity.pdbx_description
1 polymer ?
#
loop_
_entity_poly.entity_id
_entity_poly.type
_entity_poly.pdbx_seq_one_letter_code
_entity_poly.pdbx_strand_id
1 'polypeptide(L)'
;AYRNRQISRQAEELTGEDLIDYVNRKQTLWKAKKHRRFHNYPDRTKWGLMGVNHIRLSVEAKKHLSHTKDLDIDIPETFDAREAWPECKSIKTIRDQSSCGSCWAFGAVEAMSDRICIASNGKTQVSLSADDLLSCCKTCGFGCNGGDPYSAWKYWTKTGIVTGSNYTTHAGCKARIDPYPFPPCEHHSNKTHYDPCKHDLFPTPKCERTCIPSYRDRTYNDDKYYGRTAYGVDDKVEAIQKEILTHGPVEVAFEVYEDFLTYSSGVYVHTAGKLGGGHAVKMLGWGVEQGMPYWLLANSWNEDWGENGKRMNGPGVPGFTDVFTRGKKANPTRPFQTELSKC
;
A
#
# COMPACT_ATOMS: atom_id res chain seq x y z
N ALA A 1 -7.85 -14.93 21.42
CA ALA A 1 -6.68 -14.63 22.27
C ALA A 1 -6.05 -13.25 22.02
N TYR A 2 -5.96 -12.75 20.77
CA TYR A 2 -5.19 -11.52 20.46
C TYR A 2 -5.96 -10.19 20.58
N ARG A 3 -7.29 -10.24 20.77
CA ARG A 3 -8.20 -9.09 20.60
C ARG A 3 -8.02 -7.92 21.60
N ASN A 4 -7.27 -8.10 22.69
CA ASN A 4 -6.96 -7.10 23.72
C ASN A 4 -5.66 -7.44 24.46
N ARG A 5 -4.65 -7.98 23.75
CA ARG A 5 -3.38 -8.36 24.40
C ARG A 5 -2.72 -7.06 24.89
N GLN A 6 -2.57 -6.92 26.21
CA GLN A 6 -1.75 -5.86 26.78
C GLN A 6 -0.29 -6.21 26.49
N ILE A 7 0.37 -5.34 25.74
CA ILE A 7 1.80 -5.40 25.53
C ILE A 7 2.42 -4.68 26.72
N SER A 8 3.38 -5.31 27.39
CA SER A 8 4.04 -4.68 28.53
C SER A 8 4.87 -3.51 28.04
N ARG A 9 5.02 -2.47 28.87
CA ARG A 9 5.89 -1.33 28.55
C ARG A 9 7.32 -1.75 28.16
N GLN A 10 7.85 -2.76 28.85
CA GLN A 10 9.14 -3.35 28.51
C GLN A 10 9.18 -3.93 27.10
N ALA A 11 8.10 -4.57 26.64
CA ALA A 11 8.00 -5.10 25.28
C ALA A 11 7.80 -4.01 24.23
N GLU A 12 7.15 -2.89 24.57
CA GLU A 12 7.03 -1.71 23.70
C GLU A 12 8.37 -0.99 23.47
N GLU A 13 9.30 -1.10 24.42
CA GLU A 13 10.63 -0.47 24.35
C GLU A 13 11.70 -1.35 23.68
N LEU A 14 11.37 -2.60 23.31
CA LEU A 14 12.31 -3.52 22.64
C LEU A 14 12.63 -3.08 21.22
N THR A 15 13.91 -3.18 20.84
CA THR A 15 14.40 -2.88 19.49
C THR A 15 15.41 -3.92 19.01
N GLY A 16 15.78 -3.88 17.73
CA GLY A 16 16.89 -4.69 17.20
C GLY A 16 16.68 -6.20 17.35
N GLU A 17 17.76 -6.90 17.73
CA GLU A 17 17.73 -8.37 17.86
C GLU A 17 16.84 -8.82 19.02
N ASP A 18 16.83 -8.09 20.15
CA ASP A 18 16.00 -8.42 21.32
C ASP A 18 14.50 -8.42 20.97
N LEU A 19 14.07 -7.49 20.11
CA LEU A 19 12.71 -7.43 19.60
C LEU A 19 12.38 -8.67 18.74
N ILE A 20 13.25 -9.01 17.79
CA ILE A 20 13.09 -10.17 16.89
C ILE A 20 12.95 -11.46 17.72
N ASP A 21 13.86 -11.63 18.66
CA ASP A 21 13.90 -12.76 19.58
C ASP A 21 12.64 -12.86 20.43
N TYR A 22 12.19 -11.73 20.99
CA TYR A 22 10.98 -11.66 21.78
C TYR A 22 9.75 -12.07 20.95
N VAL A 23 9.59 -11.51 19.76
CA VAL A 23 8.48 -11.83 18.85
C VAL A 23 8.45 -13.32 18.53
N ASN A 24 9.59 -13.89 18.13
CA ASN A 24 9.69 -15.29 17.73
C ASN A 24 9.45 -16.28 18.90
N ARG A 25 9.68 -15.85 20.15
CA ARG A 25 9.37 -16.64 21.36
C ARG A 25 7.93 -16.50 21.85
N LYS A 26 7.27 -15.37 21.59
CA LYS A 26 5.97 -15.03 22.22
C LYS A 26 4.73 -15.40 21.42
N GLN A 27 4.91 -15.77 20.16
CA GLN A 27 3.84 -16.18 19.24
C GLN A 27 4.40 -17.03 18.09
N THR A 28 3.52 -17.70 17.35
CA THR A 28 3.88 -18.62 16.25
C THR A 28 3.22 -18.28 14.91
N LEU A 29 2.41 -17.22 14.85
CA LEU A 29 1.64 -16.79 13.68
C LEU A 29 2.49 -16.18 12.57
N TRP A 30 3.56 -15.48 12.94
CA TRP A 30 4.47 -14.86 11.98
C TRP A 30 5.92 -14.96 12.43
N LYS A 31 6.85 -14.79 11.49
CA LYS A 31 8.29 -14.81 11.75
C LYS A 31 8.90 -13.43 11.61
N ALA A 32 9.60 -13.01 12.65
CA ALA A 32 10.44 -11.83 12.64
C ALA A 32 11.86 -12.20 12.19
N LYS A 33 12.46 -11.36 11.35
CA LYS A 33 13.84 -11.47 10.90
C LYS A 33 14.44 -10.07 10.70
N LYS A 34 15.75 -10.00 10.88
CA LYS A 34 16.56 -8.84 10.51
C LYS A 34 16.45 -8.56 9.01
N HIS A 35 15.74 -7.48 8.65
CA HIS A 35 15.53 -7.08 7.26
C HIS A 35 16.66 -6.18 6.75
N ARG A 36 17.22 -6.47 5.57
CA ARG A 36 18.31 -5.66 4.98
C ARG A 36 17.89 -4.22 4.68
N ARG A 37 16.61 -4.04 4.28
CA ARG A 37 15.95 -2.73 4.15
C ARG A 37 16.06 -1.97 5.48
N PHE A 38 15.24 -2.25 6.49
CA PHE A 38 15.14 -1.37 7.66
C PHE A 38 16.30 -1.43 8.67
N HIS A 39 17.10 -2.50 8.73
CA HIS A 39 18.07 -2.66 9.82
C HIS A 39 19.13 -1.54 9.88
N ASN A 40 19.56 -1.04 8.72
CA ASN A 40 20.60 -0.02 8.63
C ASN A 40 20.05 1.41 8.45
N TYR A 41 18.72 1.58 8.40
CA TYR A 41 18.13 2.89 8.20
C TYR A 41 18.14 3.70 9.51
N PRO A 42 18.50 4.99 9.44
CA PRO A 42 18.20 5.93 10.50
C PRO A 42 16.70 5.94 10.83
N ASP A 43 16.35 6.13 12.10
CA ASP A 43 14.95 6.23 12.56
C ASP A 43 14.14 7.21 11.72
N ARG A 44 14.73 8.38 11.40
CA ARG A 44 14.11 9.38 10.54
C ARG A 44 13.65 8.79 9.20
N THR A 45 14.47 7.97 8.57
CA THR A 45 14.12 7.36 7.29
C THR A 45 13.12 6.24 7.46
N LYS A 46 13.31 5.35 8.44
CA LYS A 46 12.36 4.24 8.72
C LYS A 46 10.94 4.75 8.88
N TRP A 47 10.78 5.79 9.70
CA TRP A 47 9.48 6.38 10.00
C TRP A 47 9.02 7.36 8.91
N GLY A 48 9.94 7.96 8.16
CA GLY A 48 9.61 8.78 7.00
C GLY A 48 8.97 7.99 5.85
N LEU A 49 9.08 6.65 5.83
CA LEU A 49 8.37 5.80 4.89
C LEU A 49 6.88 5.62 5.26
N MET A 50 6.50 5.94 6.49
CA MET A 50 5.12 5.98 7.01
C MET A 50 4.45 7.29 6.63
N GLY A 51 4.00 7.37 5.38
CA GLY A 51 3.47 8.60 4.78
C GLY A 51 2.00 8.89 5.04
N VAL A 52 1.35 8.36 6.08
CA VAL A 52 -0.08 8.65 6.34
C VAL A 52 -0.25 9.56 7.54
N ASN A 53 -0.83 10.74 7.32
CA ASN A 53 -1.10 11.71 8.38
C ASN A 53 -2.30 11.30 9.25
N HIS A 54 -3.31 10.70 8.62
CA HIS A 54 -4.56 10.31 9.27
C HIS A 54 -4.96 8.90 8.86
N ILE A 55 -4.77 7.95 9.77
CA ILE A 55 -5.18 6.56 9.52
C ILE A 55 -6.70 6.42 9.49
N ARG A 56 -7.46 7.20 10.26
CA ARG A 56 -8.93 7.05 10.34
C ARG A 56 -9.62 7.80 9.21
N LEU A 57 -10.77 7.29 8.73
CA LEU A 57 -11.63 8.06 7.82
C LEU A 57 -11.91 9.45 8.41
N SER A 58 -11.76 10.45 7.54
CA SER A 58 -12.25 11.79 7.79
C SER A 58 -13.76 11.79 8.04
N VAL A 59 -14.26 12.82 8.73
CA VAL A 59 -15.71 13.01 8.93
C VAL A 59 -16.43 13.08 7.59
N GLU A 60 -15.79 13.64 6.55
CA GLU A 60 -16.33 13.73 5.20
C GLU A 60 -16.47 12.35 4.54
N ALA A 61 -15.45 11.49 4.63
CA ALA A 61 -15.49 10.14 4.08
C ALA A 61 -16.55 9.28 4.77
N LYS A 62 -16.77 9.47 6.08
CA LYS A 62 -17.83 8.78 6.83
C LYS A 62 -19.25 9.17 6.40
N LYS A 63 -19.44 10.33 5.77
CA LYS A 63 -20.74 10.75 5.23
C LYS A 63 -21.05 10.10 3.88
N HIS A 64 -20.02 9.66 3.16
CA HIS A 64 -20.12 9.04 1.85
C HIS A 64 -19.52 7.65 1.93
N LEU A 65 -20.25 6.72 2.54
CA LEU A 65 -19.83 5.32 2.61
C LEU A 65 -20.35 4.54 1.41
N SER A 66 -19.57 3.56 0.96
CA SER A 66 -19.99 2.61 -0.06
C SER A 66 -21.30 1.92 0.33
N HIS A 67 -22.17 1.75 -0.66
CA HIS A 67 -23.43 1.01 -0.52
C HIS A 67 -23.24 -0.51 -0.70
N THR A 68 -22.03 -0.97 -1.04
CA THR A 68 -21.75 -2.41 -1.23
C THR A 68 -22.02 -3.25 0.03
N LYS A 69 -21.96 -2.64 1.21
CA LYS A 69 -22.32 -3.29 2.48
C LYS A 69 -23.75 -3.84 2.50
N ASP A 70 -24.66 -3.18 1.76
CA ASP A 70 -26.09 -3.48 1.72
C ASP A 70 -26.43 -4.52 0.64
N LEU A 71 -25.45 -4.96 -0.16
CA LEU A 71 -25.64 -6.00 -1.18
C LEU A 71 -25.79 -7.39 -0.54
N ASP A 72 -26.66 -8.20 -1.11
CA ASP A 72 -26.82 -9.62 -0.76
C ASP A 72 -25.84 -10.46 -1.59
N ILE A 73 -24.63 -10.65 -1.07
CA ILE A 73 -23.52 -11.35 -1.73
C ILE A 73 -22.94 -12.35 -0.74
N ASP A 74 -22.84 -13.61 -1.16
CA ASP A 74 -22.14 -14.65 -0.42
C ASP A 74 -20.63 -14.37 -0.41
N ILE A 75 -20.07 -14.28 0.79
CA ILE A 75 -18.65 -13.99 0.99
C ILE A 75 -17.90 -15.31 1.13
N PRO A 76 -16.98 -15.68 0.22
CA PRO A 76 -16.18 -16.89 0.36
C PRO A 76 -15.21 -16.81 1.55
N GLU A 77 -14.82 -17.96 2.10
CA GLU A 77 -13.85 -18.02 3.21
C GLU A 77 -12.49 -17.43 2.83
N THR A 78 -12.08 -17.61 1.57
CA THR A 78 -10.85 -17.07 1.00
C THR A 78 -11.14 -16.34 -0.30
N PHE A 79 -10.42 -15.26 -0.56
CA PHE A 79 -10.51 -14.52 -1.81
C PHE A 79 -9.18 -13.88 -2.17
N ASP A 80 -8.80 -13.95 -3.45
CA ASP A 80 -7.63 -13.30 -4.01
C ASP A 80 -7.97 -12.62 -5.34
N ALA A 81 -7.89 -11.28 -5.37
CA ALA A 81 -8.16 -10.52 -6.59
C ALA A 81 -7.28 -10.92 -7.79
N ARG A 82 -6.09 -11.49 -7.56
CA ARG A 82 -5.19 -11.94 -8.64
C ARG A 82 -5.73 -13.17 -9.37
N GLU A 83 -6.55 -13.96 -8.68
CA GLU A 83 -7.23 -15.15 -9.22
C GLU A 83 -8.60 -14.80 -9.79
N ALA A 84 -9.31 -13.86 -9.16
CA ALA A 84 -10.61 -13.39 -9.64
C ALA A 84 -10.51 -12.59 -10.94
N TRP A 85 -9.43 -11.82 -11.12
CA TRP A 85 -9.18 -11.00 -12.32
C TRP A 85 -7.76 -11.25 -12.88
N PRO A 86 -7.47 -12.46 -13.39
CA PRO A 86 -6.13 -12.87 -13.80
C PRO A 86 -5.58 -12.07 -14.99
N GLU A 87 -6.46 -11.48 -15.81
CA GLU A 87 -6.17 -10.62 -16.95
C GLU A 87 -5.64 -9.23 -16.54
N CYS A 88 -5.96 -8.77 -15.32
CA CYS A 88 -5.55 -7.48 -14.80
C CYS A 88 -4.15 -7.53 -14.19
N LYS A 89 -3.14 -7.24 -15.02
CA LYS A 89 -1.72 -7.35 -14.66
C LYS A 89 -1.31 -6.44 -13.50
N SER A 90 -1.96 -5.29 -13.34
CA SER A 90 -1.66 -4.32 -12.29
C SER A 90 -1.90 -4.89 -10.88
N ILE A 91 -2.83 -5.83 -10.70
CA ILE A 91 -3.14 -6.44 -9.40
C ILE A 91 -1.93 -7.19 -8.85
N LYS A 92 -1.17 -7.83 -9.75
CA LYS A 92 0.03 -8.61 -9.45
C LYS A 92 1.30 -7.76 -9.34
N THR A 93 1.23 -6.47 -9.66
CA THR A 93 2.39 -5.58 -9.70
C THR A 93 2.64 -4.98 -8.31
N ILE A 94 3.83 -5.24 -7.76
CA ILE A 94 4.36 -4.55 -6.58
C ILE A 94 5.19 -3.35 -7.02
N ARG A 95 5.06 -2.21 -6.33
CA ARG A 95 5.85 -1.01 -6.59
C ARG A 95 6.76 -0.67 -5.40
N ASP A 96 7.65 0.28 -5.62
CA ASP A 96 8.55 0.81 -4.58
C ASP A 96 8.38 2.33 -4.47
N GLN A 97 7.99 2.80 -3.28
CA GLN A 97 7.94 4.21 -2.95
C GLN A 97 9.34 4.83 -2.71
N SER A 98 10.38 3.99 -2.68
CA SER A 98 11.76 4.37 -2.38
C SER A 98 11.84 5.15 -1.05
N SER A 99 12.76 6.11 -0.92
CA SER A 99 12.95 6.93 0.29
C SER A 99 12.04 8.15 0.34
N CYS A 100 10.75 7.95 0.09
CA CYS A 100 9.74 9.01 0.11
C CYS A 100 8.49 8.49 0.81
N GLY A 101 7.96 9.22 1.80
CA GLY A 101 6.71 8.91 2.52
C GLY A 101 5.47 9.13 1.66
N SER A 102 5.39 8.41 0.54
CA SER A 102 4.37 8.54 -0.49
C SER A 102 3.43 7.35 -0.56
N CYS A 103 3.41 6.47 0.45
CA CYS A 103 2.54 5.31 0.52
C CYS A 103 1.06 5.64 0.27
N TRP A 104 0.58 6.80 0.75
CA TRP A 104 -0.77 7.34 0.53
C TRP A 104 -1.11 7.59 -0.95
N ALA A 105 -0.09 7.85 -1.78
CA ALA A 105 -0.25 8.00 -3.22
C ALA A 105 -0.10 6.66 -3.93
N PHE A 106 0.78 5.77 -3.44
CA PHE A 106 1.02 4.44 -4.00
C PHE A 106 -0.19 3.52 -3.82
N GLY A 107 -0.70 3.35 -2.60
CA GLY A 107 -1.89 2.54 -2.34
C GLY A 107 -3.08 2.99 -3.19
N ALA A 108 -3.28 4.31 -3.29
CA ALA A 108 -4.27 4.93 -4.15
C ALA A 108 -4.08 4.56 -5.64
N VAL A 109 -2.95 4.90 -6.27
CA VAL A 109 -2.78 4.66 -7.73
C VAL A 109 -2.71 3.19 -8.09
N GLU A 110 -2.26 2.33 -7.20
CA GLU A 110 -2.26 0.89 -7.39
C GLU A 110 -3.70 0.36 -7.44
N ALA A 111 -4.53 0.68 -6.43
CA ALA A 111 -5.93 0.28 -6.42
C ALA A 111 -6.73 0.92 -7.57
N MET A 112 -6.48 2.19 -7.91
CA MET A 112 -7.13 2.86 -9.04
C MET A 112 -6.79 2.18 -10.38
N SER A 113 -5.53 1.80 -10.58
CA SER A 113 -5.08 1.08 -11.79
C SER A 113 -5.80 -0.27 -11.91
N ASP A 114 -5.91 -1.00 -10.81
CA ASP A 114 -6.62 -2.29 -10.74
C ASP A 114 -8.10 -2.12 -11.08
N ARG A 115 -8.75 -1.11 -10.49
CA ARG A 115 -10.17 -0.83 -10.72
C ARG A 115 -10.47 -0.42 -12.16
N ILE A 116 -9.58 0.32 -12.82
CA ILE A 116 -9.75 0.67 -14.24
C ILE A 116 -9.78 -0.62 -15.09
N CYS A 117 -8.89 -1.56 -14.81
CA CYS A 117 -8.89 -2.84 -15.51
C CYS A 117 -10.16 -3.67 -15.21
N ILE A 118 -10.52 -3.80 -13.94
CA ILE A 118 -11.68 -4.60 -13.51
C ILE A 118 -12.98 -4.02 -14.08
N ALA A 119 -13.20 -2.71 -13.95
CA ALA A 119 -14.42 -2.06 -14.43
C ALA A 119 -14.55 -2.06 -15.96
N SER A 120 -13.43 -2.19 -16.68
CA SER A 120 -13.41 -2.31 -18.14
C SER A 120 -13.39 -3.76 -18.64
N ASN A 121 -13.51 -4.75 -17.74
CA ASN A 121 -13.39 -6.18 -18.03
C ASN A 121 -12.10 -6.50 -18.82
N GLY A 122 -10.97 -5.98 -18.33
CA GLY A 122 -9.64 -6.21 -18.92
C GLY A 122 -9.30 -5.38 -20.15
N LYS A 123 -10.24 -4.59 -20.71
CA LYS A 123 -10.04 -3.81 -21.94
C LYS A 123 -9.07 -2.66 -21.76
N THR A 124 -9.12 -1.98 -20.61
CA THR A 124 -8.28 -0.82 -20.31
C THR A 124 -7.28 -1.19 -19.22
N GLN A 125 -6.01 -1.37 -19.58
CA GLN A 125 -4.95 -1.67 -18.62
C GLN A 125 -3.95 -0.52 -18.59
N VAL A 126 -3.97 0.23 -17.49
CA VAL A 126 -3.11 1.40 -17.30
C VAL A 126 -2.43 1.35 -15.95
N SER A 127 -1.28 1.98 -15.86
CA SER A 127 -0.55 2.19 -14.62
C SER A 127 -0.59 3.67 -14.31
N LEU A 128 -1.38 4.08 -13.31
CA LEU A 128 -1.49 5.48 -12.93
C LEU A 128 -0.23 5.96 -12.20
N SER A 129 0.13 7.22 -12.44
CA SER A 129 1.35 7.83 -11.94
C SER A 129 1.23 8.23 -10.47
N ALA A 130 1.98 7.53 -9.62
CA ALA A 130 2.20 7.97 -8.24
C ALA A 130 2.88 9.36 -8.19
N ASP A 131 3.74 9.69 -9.15
CA ASP A 131 4.47 10.97 -9.20
C ASP A 131 3.54 12.15 -9.49
N ASP A 132 2.59 11.99 -10.41
CA ASP A 132 1.59 13.02 -10.72
C ASP A 132 0.72 13.30 -9.49
N LEU A 133 0.19 12.26 -8.86
CA LEU A 133 -0.61 12.40 -7.64
C LEU A 133 0.20 13.03 -6.50
N LEU A 134 1.41 12.51 -6.24
CA LEU A 134 2.32 12.94 -5.18
C LEU A 134 2.72 14.41 -5.31
N SER A 135 3.14 14.82 -6.50
CA SER A 135 3.71 16.15 -6.73
C SER A 135 2.63 17.21 -6.96
N CYS A 136 1.52 16.86 -7.61
CA CYS A 136 0.50 17.81 -8.05
C CYS A 136 -0.72 17.94 -7.13
N CYS A 137 -1.02 16.96 -6.27
CA CYS A 137 -2.11 17.11 -5.31
C CYS A 137 -1.71 17.93 -4.08
N LYS A 138 -1.85 19.26 -4.16
CA LYS A 138 -1.52 20.16 -3.05
C LYS A 138 -2.48 20.06 -1.86
N THR A 139 -3.69 19.53 -2.06
CA THR A 139 -4.68 19.31 -1.00
C THR A 139 -4.53 17.94 -0.33
N CYS A 140 -3.70 17.04 -0.86
CA CYS A 140 -3.53 15.69 -0.32
C CYS A 140 -2.52 15.62 0.83
N GLY A 141 -1.77 16.69 1.10
CA GLY A 141 -0.75 16.74 2.14
C GLY A 141 0.58 17.27 1.65
N PHE A 142 1.67 16.75 2.19
CA PHE A 142 3.03 17.30 2.04
C PHE A 142 3.95 16.40 1.20
N GLY A 143 3.37 15.66 0.26
CA GLY A 143 4.11 14.82 -0.67
C GLY A 143 4.87 13.69 0.03
N CYS A 144 6.20 13.72 -0.03
CA CYS A 144 7.08 12.75 0.64
C CYS A 144 7.10 12.85 2.17
N ASN A 145 6.50 13.91 2.74
CA ASN A 145 6.33 14.05 4.20
C ASN A 145 4.94 13.62 4.66
N GLY A 146 4.26 12.79 3.86
CA GLY A 146 2.98 12.21 4.17
C GLY A 146 1.77 12.95 3.62
N GLY A 147 0.65 12.23 3.56
CA GLY A 147 -0.60 12.69 2.98
C GLY A 147 -1.82 11.96 3.51
N ASP A 148 -2.97 12.33 2.95
CA ASP A 148 -4.30 11.84 3.27
C ASP A 148 -4.82 10.99 2.10
N PRO A 149 -5.00 9.68 2.30
CA PRO A 149 -5.51 8.77 1.28
C PRO A 149 -6.84 9.22 0.67
N TYR A 150 -7.83 9.64 1.48
CA TYR A 150 -9.13 10.07 0.97
C TYR A 150 -9.04 11.24 -0.02
N SER A 151 -8.19 12.22 0.30
CA SER A 151 -7.93 13.36 -0.56
C SER A 151 -7.31 12.95 -1.89
N ALA A 152 -6.53 11.87 -1.91
CA ALA A 152 -5.95 11.29 -3.11
C ALA A 152 -7.04 10.75 -4.06
N TRP A 153 -8.01 10.00 -3.53
CA TRP A 153 -9.18 9.54 -4.28
C TRP A 153 -10.07 10.70 -4.76
N LYS A 154 -10.28 11.73 -3.92
CA LYS A 154 -10.97 12.96 -4.35
C LYS A 154 -10.23 13.68 -5.47
N TYR A 155 -8.89 13.76 -5.40
CA TYR A 155 -8.09 14.37 -6.46
C TYR A 155 -8.25 13.63 -7.78
N TRP A 156 -8.27 12.29 -7.74
CA TRP A 156 -8.51 11.46 -8.92
C TRP A 156 -9.87 11.77 -9.57
N THR A 157 -10.93 11.95 -8.77
CA THR A 157 -12.26 12.32 -9.32
C THR A 157 -12.32 13.72 -9.92
N LYS A 158 -11.62 14.70 -9.33
CA LYS A 158 -11.73 16.11 -9.71
C LYS A 158 -10.74 16.53 -10.80
N THR A 159 -9.52 16.02 -10.74
CA THR A 159 -8.40 16.48 -11.56
C THR A 159 -7.91 15.40 -12.51
N GLY A 160 -8.12 14.13 -12.15
CA GLY A 160 -7.57 12.99 -12.87
C GLY A 160 -6.07 12.82 -12.63
N ILE A 161 -5.56 11.64 -12.99
CA ILE A 161 -4.15 11.26 -12.84
C ILE A 161 -3.68 10.69 -14.18
N VAL A 162 -2.48 11.08 -14.62
CA VAL A 162 -1.89 10.57 -15.86
C VAL A 162 -1.24 9.19 -15.66
N THR A 163 -0.88 8.52 -16.75
CA THR A 163 -0.14 7.26 -16.68
C THR A 163 1.31 7.48 -16.22
N GLY A 164 1.88 6.50 -15.51
CA GLY A 164 3.27 6.48 -15.06
C GLY A 164 3.56 5.19 -14.31
N SER A 165 4.39 4.34 -14.92
CA SER A 165 4.74 3.02 -14.39
C SER A 165 5.68 3.09 -13.17
N ASN A 166 6.04 1.91 -12.64
CA ASN A 166 7.16 1.78 -11.73
C ASN A 166 8.48 2.26 -12.39
N TYR A 167 9.51 2.45 -11.56
CA TYR A 167 10.81 2.94 -12.02
C TYR A 167 11.43 2.05 -13.11
N THR A 168 11.29 0.73 -13.03
CA THR A 168 11.97 -0.21 -13.94
C THR A 168 11.32 -0.35 -15.32
N THR A 169 10.01 -0.08 -15.45
CA THR A 169 9.29 -0.26 -16.73
C THR A 169 9.40 0.97 -17.65
N HIS A 170 9.69 2.16 -17.09
CA HIS A 170 9.83 3.42 -17.83
C HIS A 170 8.69 3.71 -18.86
N ALA A 171 7.43 3.42 -18.51
CA ALA A 171 6.26 3.62 -19.37
C ALA A 171 5.27 4.68 -18.82
N GLY A 172 4.55 5.33 -19.74
CA GLY A 172 3.50 6.32 -19.45
C GLY A 172 3.97 7.78 -19.46
N CYS A 173 3.01 8.71 -19.36
CA CYS A 173 3.24 10.16 -19.41
C CYS A 173 4.26 10.64 -18.37
N LYS A 174 4.20 10.06 -17.17
CA LYS A 174 5.10 10.34 -16.05
C LYS A 174 6.01 9.17 -15.74
N ALA A 175 6.50 8.48 -16.77
CA ALA A 175 7.54 7.48 -16.53
C ALA A 175 8.74 8.15 -15.87
N ARG A 176 9.28 7.51 -14.84
CA ARG A 176 10.47 8.03 -14.15
C ARG A 176 11.65 7.84 -15.09
N ILE A 177 12.12 8.92 -15.71
CA ILE A 177 13.37 8.96 -16.47
C ILE A 177 14.41 9.69 -15.62
N ASP A 178 15.62 9.15 -15.59
CA ASP A 178 16.80 9.71 -14.94
C ASP A 178 17.11 11.15 -15.47
N PRO A 179 17.66 12.08 -14.65
CA PRO A 179 18.16 11.90 -13.30
C PRO A 179 17.05 12.19 -12.28
N TYR A 180 16.51 11.13 -11.67
CA TYR A 180 15.57 11.17 -10.54
C TYR A 180 14.10 11.55 -10.82
N PRO A 181 13.14 10.82 -10.20
CA PRO A 181 12.77 11.30 -8.87
C PRO A 181 13.03 10.34 -7.72
N PHE A 182 13.00 9.00 -7.84
CA PHE A 182 13.50 8.08 -6.79
C PHE A 182 13.83 6.70 -7.42
N PRO A 183 15.10 6.32 -7.64
CA PRO A 183 15.48 4.96 -8.00
C PRO A 183 15.26 4.02 -6.80
N PRO A 184 15.07 2.70 -7.03
CA PRO A 184 15.39 1.71 -6.01
C PRO A 184 16.85 1.94 -5.62
N CYS A 185 17.12 2.12 -4.34
CA CYS A 185 18.46 2.38 -3.84
C CYS A 185 18.73 1.52 -2.62
N GLU A 186 19.99 1.13 -2.45
CA GLU A 186 20.41 0.35 -1.30
C GLU A 186 20.70 1.27 -0.12
N HIS A 187 20.32 0.86 1.07
CA HIS A 187 20.44 1.67 2.28
C HIS A 187 21.52 1.11 3.21
N HIS A 188 22.56 0.56 2.58
CA HIS A 188 23.79 0.15 3.22
C HIS A 188 24.95 0.60 2.35
N SER A 189 26.11 0.82 2.97
CA SER A 189 27.27 1.42 2.31
C SER A 189 27.93 0.55 1.23
N ASN A 190 27.57 -0.74 1.14
CA ASN A 190 28.18 -1.69 0.19
C ASN A 190 27.18 -2.08 -0.91
N LYS A 191 27.57 -1.94 -2.18
CA LYS A 191 26.75 -2.28 -3.35
C LYS A 191 26.52 -3.79 -3.48
N THR A 192 25.26 -4.23 -3.57
CA THR A 192 24.89 -5.60 -3.96
C THR A 192 24.13 -5.67 -5.28
N HIS A 193 23.18 -4.76 -5.53
CA HIS A 193 22.27 -4.75 -6.68
C HIS A 193 21.89 -3.32 -7.13
N TYR A 194 21.60 -2.39 -6.22
CA TYR A 194 21.36 -0.97 -6.52
C TYR A 194 22.41 -0.04 -5.90
N ASP A 195 22.54 1.20 -6.40
CA ASP A 195 23.44 2.19 -5.81
C ASP A 195 22.92 2.67 -4.44
N PRO A 196 23.81 3.05 -3.50
CA PRO A 196 23.40 3.57 -2.20
C PRO A 196 22.57 4.86 -2.28
N CYS A 197 21.57 5.03 -1.39
CA CYS A 197 20.70 6.20 -1.40
C CYS A 197 21.45 7.50 -1.06
N LYS A 198 21.26 8.53 -1.90
CA LYS A 198 21.93 9.85 -1.74
C LYS A 198 21.30 10.75 -0.67
N HIS A 199 20.06 10.50 -0.29
CA HIS A 199 19.33 11.23 0.75
C HIS A 199 18.61 10.24 1.66
N ASP A 200 18.56 10.54 2.96
CA ASP A 200 17.78 9.78 3.93
C ASP A 200 16.29 9.76 3.55
N LEU A 201 15.70 10.92 3.27
CA LEU A 201 14.37 11.04 2.66
C LEU A 201 14.45 12.05 1.53
N PHE A 202 13.88 11.70 0.39
CA PHE A 202 13.87 12.59 -0.75
C PHE A 202 12.83 13.71 -0.60
N PRO A 203 13.12 14.90 -1.13
CA PRO A 203 12.14 15.98 -1.18
C PRO A 203 11.01 15.64 -2.16
N THR A 204 9.83 16.20 -1.91
CA THR A 204 8.70 16.11 -2.84
C THR A 204 9.09 16.76 -4.18
N PRO A 205 8.95 16.05 -5.32
CA PRO A 205 9.22 16.60 -6.63
C PRO A 205 8.31 17.80 -6.93
N LYS A 206 8.77 18.69 -7.81
CA LYS A 206 7.92 19.75 -8.34
C LYS A 206 6.82 19.14 -9.20
N CYS A 207 5.63 19.72 -9.13
CA CYS A 207 4.53 19.34 -10.02
C CYS A 207 4.83 19.86 -11.42
N GLU A 208 5.18 18.95 -12.32
CA GLU A 208 5.31 19.24 -13.75
C GLU A 208 4.02 18.81 -14.46
N ARG A 209 3.39 19.67 -15.26
CA ARG A 209 2.16 19.34 -16.01
C ARG A 209 2.44 19.03 -17.47
N THR A 210 3.48 18.26 -17.69
CA THR A 210 3.98 17.83 -19.00
C THR A 210 4.38 16.37 -18.93
N CYS A 211 4.19 15.63 -20.02
CA CYS A 211 4.72 14.28 -20.12
C CYS A 211 6.21 14.31 -20.41
N ILE A 212 6.90 13.19 -20.14
CA ILE A 212 8.29 13.00 -20.56
C ILE A 212 8.44 13.14 -22.08
N PRO A 213 9.58 13.68 -22.59
CA PRO A 213 9.74 13.95 -24.02
C PRO A 213 9.64 12.72 -24.94
N SER A 214 9.92 11.52 -24.42
CA SER A 214 9.82 10.26 -25.18
C SER A 214 8.39 9.72 -25.27
N TYR A 215 7.46 10.20 -24.43
CA TYR A 215 6.05 9.80 -24.48
C TYR A 215 5.32 10.60 -25.57
N ARG A 216 4.88 9.90 -26.63
CA ARG A 216 4.26 10.51 -27.82
C ARG A 216 2.79 10.17 -28.00
N ASP A 217 2.24 9.28 -27.18
CA ASP A 217 0.88 8.77 -27.38
C ASP A 217 -0.19 9.83 -27.10
N ARG A 218 -0.02 10.62 -26.05
CA ARG A 218 -0.99 11.62 -25.57
C ARG A 218 -0.31 12.82 -24.93
N THR A 219 -0.99 13.96 -24.93
CA THR A 219 -0.58 15.11 -24.12
C THR A 219 -0.85 14.85 -22.63
N TYR A 220 -0.27 15.65 -21.73
CA TYR A 220 -0.50 15.52 -20.29
C TYR A 220 -1.99 15.59 -19.92
N ASN A 221 -2.75 16.46 -20.59
CA ASN A 221 -4.19 16.59 -20.31
C ASN A 221 -4.99 15.42 -20.90
N ASP A 222 -4.63 14.95 -22.09
CA ASP A 222 -5.34 13.84 -22.75
C ASP A 222 -5.02 12.48 -22.14
N ASP A 223 -3.92 12.36 -21.39
CA ASP A 223 -3.54 11.14 -20.68
C ASP A 223 -4.17 11.03 -19.27
N LYS A 224 -5.04 11.98 -18.88
CA LYS A 224 -5.70 11.95 -17.58
C LYS A 224 -6.81 10.89 -17.52
N TYR A 225 -6.73 10.04 -16.51
CA TYR A 225 -7.80 9.12 -16.13
C TYR A 225 -8.53 9.64 -14.90
N TYR A 226 -9.85 9.53 -14.90
CA TYR A 226 -10.72 10.11 -13.87
C TYR A 226 -11.53 9.02 -13.15
N GLY A 227 -11.62 9.17 -11.84
CA GLY A 227 -12.60 8.46 -11.03
C GLY A 227 -13.97 9.14 -11.12
N ARG A 228 -15.05 8.43 -10.78
CA ARG A 228 -16.40 9.01 -10.77
C ARG A 228 -16.75 9.62 -9.41
N THR A 229 -16.66 8.84 -8.34
CA THR A 229 -17.01 9.28 -6.97
C THR A 229 -16.05 8.69 -5.95
N ALA A 230 -15.56 9.49 -5.01
CA ALA A 230 -14.71 9.01 -3.92
C ALA A 230 -15.56 8.81 -2.65
N TYR A 231 -15.35 7.69 -1.96
CA TYR A 231 -16.09 7.29 -0.77
C TYR A 231 -15.21 6.52 0.22
N GLY A 232 -15.68 6.43 1.46
CA GLY A 232 -15.12 5.50 2.45
C GLY A 232 -15.82 4.15 2.41
N VAL A 233 -15.21 3.13 2.99
CA VAL A 233 -15.83 1.83 3.24
C VAL A 233 -16.04 1.68 4.75
N ASP A 234 -17.16 1.05 5.14
CA ASP A 234 -17.47 0.78 6.55
C ASP A 234 -16.39 -0.11 7.20
N ASP A 235 -16.15 -0.01 8.51
CA ASP A 235 -15.09 -0.78 9.20
C ASP A 235 -15.48 -2.23 9.51
N LYS A 236 -16.71 -2.65 9.17
CA LYS A 236 -17.10 -4.05 9.26
C LYS A 236 -16.35 -4.88 8.22
N VAL A 237 -15.80 -6.01 8.67
CA VAL A 237 -15.08 -6.98 7.82
C VAL A 237 -15.90 -7.34 6.58
N GLU A 238 -17.19 -7.66 6.76
CA GLU A 238 -18.11 -8.00 5.67
C GLU A 238 -18.27 -6.87 4.64
N ALA A 239 -18.33 -5.61 5.09
CA ALA A 239 -18.46 -4.48 4.16
C ALA A 239 -17.21 -4.32 3.28
N ILE A 240 -16.02 -4.52 3.87
CA ILE A 240 -14.75 -4.50 3.13
C ILE A 240 -14.66 -5.67 2.16
N GLN A 241 -15.07 -6.88 2.58
CA GLN A 241 -15.10 -8.05 1.71
C GLN A 241 -16.05 -7.83 0.53
N LYS A 242 -17.28 -7.36 0.77
CA LYS A 242 -18.26 -7.06 -0.29
C LYS A 242 -17.74 -5.99 -1.25
N GLU A 243 -17.07 -4.96 -0.75
CA GLU A 243 -16.44 -3.95 -1.59
C GLU A 243 -15.38 -4.55 -2.53
N ILE A 244 -14.48 -5.38 -1.99
CA ILE A 244 -13.44 -6.04 -2.77
C ILE A 244 -14.04 -7.00 -3.80
N LEU A 245 -15.05 -7.81 -3.43
CA LEU A 245 -15.75 -8.71 -4.36
C LEU A 245 -16.37 -7.96 -5.53
N THR A 246 -16.98 -6.81 -5.24
CA THR A 246 -17.79 -6.08 -6.23
C THR A 246 -16.94 -5.21 -7.15
N HIS A 247 -15.92 -4.57 -6.60
CA HIS A 247 -15.19 -3.51 -7.30
C HIS A 247 -13.68 -3.73 -7.35
N GLY A 248 -13.15 -4.78 -6.73
CA GLY A 248 -11.73 -5.09 -6.71
C GLY A 248 -10.96 -4.42 -5.57
N PRO A 249 -9.61 -4.51 -5.62
CA PRO A 249 -8.72 -4.09 -4.54
C PRO A 249 -9.01 -2.69 -3.98
N VAL A 250 -8.72 -2.53 -2.69
CA VAL A 250 -8.93 -1.29 -1.96
C VAL A 250 -7.66 -0.70 -1.32
N GLU A 251 -7.56 0.62 -1.17
CA GLU A 251 -6.55 1.26 -0.33
C GLU A 251 -7.00 1.27 1.12
N VAL A 252 -6.11 0.82 2.01
CA VAL A 252 -6.28 0.88 3.46
C VAL A 252 -5.08 1.56 4.10
N ALA A 253 -5.27 2.15 5.28
CA ALA A 253 -4.18 2.60 6.12
C ALA A 253 -4.12 1.78 7.41
N PHE A 254 -2.96 1.66 8.04
CA PHE A 254 -2.83 1.03 9.35
C PHE A 254 -1.67 1.61 10.14
N GLU A 255 -1.70 1.40 11.45
CA GLU A 255 -0.59 1.73 12.34
C GLU A 255 0.51 0.70 12.19
N VAL A 256 1.72 1.17 11.98
CA VAL A 256 2.92 0.34 11.90
C VAL A 256 3.73 0.52 13.16
N TYR A 257 4.13 -0.61 13.72
CA TYR A 257 4.96 -0.71 14.91
C TYR A 257 6.36 -1.22 14.52
N GLU A 258 7.34 -1.06 15.41
CA GLU A 258 8.72 -1.50 15.14
C GLU A 258 8.83 -2.98 14.76
N ASP A 259 8.01 -3.84 15.35
CA ASP A 259 8.03 -5.27 15.05
C ASP A 259 7.62 -5.58 13.60
N PHE A 260 6.72 -4.78 13.01
CA PHE A 260 6.32 -4.93 11.60
C PHE A 260 7.48 -4.75 10.63
N LEU A 261 8.45 -3.88 10.95
CA LEU A 261 9.64 -3.68 10.10
C LEU A 261 10.53 -4.93 10.03
N THR A 262 10.34 -5.86 10.97
CA THR A 262 11.04 -7.16 11.02
C THR A 262 10.22 -8.30 10.41
N TYR A 263 9.01 -8.03 9.91
CA TYR A 263 8.15 -9.05 9.32
C TYR A 263 8.84 -9.78 8.16
N SER A 264 8.69 -11.11 8.14
CA SER A 264 9.24 -11.96 7.09
C SER A 264 8.26 -12.97 6.50
N SER A 265 7.28 -13.49 7.25
CA SER A 265 6.28 -14.44 6.75
C SER A 265 5.17 -14.71 7.77
N GLY A 266 4.02 -15.19 7.29
CA GLY A 266 2.87 -15.62 8.10
C GLY A 266 1.92 -14.48 8.41
N VAL A 267 1.00 -14.66 9.36
CA VAL A 267 -0.02 -13.67 9.67
C VAL A 267 0.48 -12.67 10.72
N TYR A 268 0.81 -11.45 10.30
CA TYR A 268 1.29 -10.41 11.20
C TYR A 268 0.25 -10.04 12.26
N VAL A 269 0.69 -10.04 13.52
CA VAL A 269 -0.01 -9.48 14.67
C VAL A 269 0.99 -8.71 15.50
N HIS A 270 0.70 -7.43 15.76
CA HIS A 270 1.52 -6.62 16.65
C HIS A 270 1.71 -7.31 18.01
N THR A 271 2.97 -7.52 18.37
CA THR A 271 3.42 -8.31 19.51
C THR A 271 4.33 -7.49 20.44
N ALA A 272 5.13 -6.57 19.90
CA ALA A 272 6.08 -5.75 20.65
C ALA A 272 6.56 -4.52 19.84
N GLY A 273 7.35 -3.64 20.47
CA GLY A 273 7.92 -2.46 19.83
C GLY A 273 6.97 -1.26 19.79
N LYS A 274 7.54 -0.05 19.64
CA LYS A 274 6.77 1.20 19.71
C LYS A 274 6.02 1.48 18.42
N LEU A 275 4.98 2.32 18.52
CA LEU A 275 4.28 2.88 17.38
C LEU A 275 5.24 3.77 16.57
N GLY A 276 5.30 3.53 15.27
CA GLY A 276 6.11 4.28 14.33
C GLY A 276 5.36 5.36 13.57
N GLY A 277 4.21 5.00 13.01
CA GLY A 277 3.42 5.91 12.19
C GLY A 277 2.28 5.21 11.46
N GLY A 278 1.62 5.95 10.57
CA GLY A 278 0.58 5.43 9.69
C GLY A 278 1.14 5.08 8.31
N HIS A 279 0.75 3.92 7.78
CA HIS A 279 1.13 3.45 6.46
C HIS A 279 -0.09 3.13 5.62
N ALA A 280 -0.03 3.39 4.31
CA ALA A 280 -1.10 3.03 3.37
C ALA A 280 -0.62 1.93 2.44
N VAL A 281 -1.51 0.97 2.15
CA VAL A 281 -1.24 -0.20 1.33
C VAL A 281 -2.48 -0.57 0.52
N LYS A 282 -2.29 -1.39 -0.50
CA LYS A 282 -3.38 -1.97 -1.28
C LYS A 282 -3.82 -3.30 -0.66
N MET A 283 -5.08 -3.44 -0.30
CA MET A 283 -5.73 -4.68 0.14
C MET A 283 -6.44 -5.34 -1.03
N LEU A 284 -6.20 -6.62 -1.27
CA LEU A 284 -6.71 -7.32 -2.45
C LEU A 284 -7.43 -8.64 -2.15
N GLY A 285 -7.47 -9.07 -0.90
CA GLY A 285 -8.06 -10.36 -0.56
C GLY A 285 -8.02 -10.67 0.93
N TRP A 286 -8.48 -11.87 1.27
CA TRP A 286 -8.46 -12.42 2.62
C TRP A 286 -8.37 -13.94 2.59
N GLY A 287 -8.06 -14.52 3.73
CA GLY A 287 -8.14 -15.97 3.92
C GLY A 287 -8.03 -16.36 5.37
N VAL A 288 -7.80 -17.64 5.59
CA VAL A 288 -7.62 -18.22 6.93
C VAL A 288 -6.36 -19.08 6.91
N GLU A 289 -5.40 -18.77 7.79
CA GLU A 289 -4.19 -19.57 7.99
C GLU A 289 -4.16 -20.07 9.44
N GLN A 290 -4.03 -21.38 9.64
CA GLN A 290 -4.02 -22.00 10.98
C GLN A 290 -5.24 -21.59 11.84
N GLY A 291 -6.41 -21.44 11.21
CA GLY A 291 -7.64 -21.00 11.87
C GLY A 291 -7.69 -19.49 12.17
N MET A 292 -6.71 -18.72 11.70
CA MET A 292 -6.60 -17.28 11.92
C MET A 292 -6.95 -16.51 10.64
N PRO A 293 -8.01 -15.68 10.65
CA PRO A 293 -8.35 -14.86 9.50
C PRO A 293 -7.31 -13.75 9.28
N TYR A 294 -6.99 -13.50 8.01
CA TYR A 294 -6.04 -12.47 7.59
C TYR A 294 -6.56 -11.69 6.37
N TRP A 295 -6.04 -10.48 6.19
CA TRP A 295 -6.13 -9.75 4.93
C TRP A 295 -4.84 -9.91 4.14
N LEU A 296 -4.98 -10.09 2.83
CA LEU A 296 -3.89 -10.09 1.87
C LEU A 296 -3.64 -8.66 1.39
N LEU A 297 -2.48 -8.11 1.74
CA LEU A 297 -2.06 -6.75 1.41
C LEU A 297 -0.85 -6.76 0.47
N ALA A 298 -0.80 -5.81 -0.46
CA ALA A 298 0.37 -5.48 -1.27
C ALA A 298 1.02 -4.22 -0.68
N ASN A 299 2.30 -4.31 -0.31
CA ASN A 299 3.06 -3.18 0.19
C ASN A 299 3.78 -2.43 -0.94
N SER A 300 4.19 -1.20 -0.69
CA SER A 300 4.90 -0.31 -1.60
C SER A 300 6.41 -0.25 -1.32
N TRP A 301 6.99 -1.34 -0.82
CA TRP A 301 8.40 -1.44 -0.40
C TRP A 301 9.20 -2.44 -1.23
N ASN A 302 8.88 -2.54 -2.53
CA ASN A 302 9.43 -3.52 -3.46
C ASN A 302 9.19 -4.98 -3.07
N GLU A 303 9.67 -5.86 -3.93
CA GLU A 303 9.53 -7.29 -3.81
C GLU A 303 10.49 -7.88 -2.75
N ASP A 304 11.68 -7.31 -2.52
CA ASP A 304 12.62 -7.82 -1.51
C ASP A 304 12.13 -7.72 -0.05
N TRP A 305 11.00 -7.03 0.19
CA TRP A 305 10.40 -6.90 1.51
C TRP A 305 9.20 -7.83 1.74
N GLY A 306 9.13 -8.36 2.96
CA GLY A 306 8.03 -9.20 3.42
C GLY A 306 8.24 -10.66 3.03
N GLU A 307 7.20 -11.29 2.50
CA GLU A 307 7.20 -12.72 2.20
C GLU A 307 8.10 -13.02 1.00
N ASN A 308 9.42 -13.17 1.22
CA ASN A 308 10.46 -13.59 0.27
C ASN A 308 10.09 -14.91 -0.45
N GLY A 309 9.15 -14.76 -1.36
CA GLY A 309 8.21 -15.72 -1.88
C GLY A 309 7.98 -17.03 -1.11
N LYS A 310 6.94 -17.11 -0.24
CA LYS A 310 6.10 -18.30 0.22
C LYS A 310 4.78 -17.79 0.85
N ARG A 311 3.51 -18.11 0.45
CA ARG A 311 2.91 -19.09 -0.51
C ARG A 311 1.45 -18.81 -0.97
N MET A 312 1.04 -19.42 -2.10
CA MET A 312 -0.16 -20.30 -2.19
C MET A 312 0.28 -21.65 -2.79
N ASN A 313 0.17 -22.77 -2.05
CA ASN A 313 0.56 -24.14 -2.46
C ASN A 313 1.95 -24.32 -3.16
N GLY A 314 2.82 -23.32 -3.06
CA GLY A 314 4.07 -23.09 -3.79
C GLY A 314 4.56 -21.67 -3.45
N PRO A 315 5.83 -21.28 -3.70
CA PRO A 315 6.39 -20.06 -3.15
C PRO A 315 5.57 -18.81 -3.51
N GLY A 316 5.39 -17.95 -2.52
CA GLY A 316 4.55 -16.77 -2.47
C GLY A 316 5.22 -15.65 -3.24
N VAL A 317 4.65 -14.47 -3.16
CA VAL A 317 5.13 -13.37 -3.97
C VAL A 317 5.77 -12.35 -3.03
N PRO A 318 7.08 -12.09 -3.18
CA PRO A 318 7.75 -11.03 -2.45
C PRO A 318 7.00 -9.68 -2.62
N GLY A 319 6.90 -8.86 -1.56
CA GLY A 319 6.15 -7.59 -1.55
C GLY A 319 4.69 -7.62 -1.04
N PHE A 320 4.14 -8.80 -0.76
CA PHE A 320 2.82 -8.96 -0.12
C PHE A 320 2.97 -9.26 1.38
N THR A 321 1.93 -8.93 2.15
CA THR A 321 1.85 -9.21 3.59
C THR A 321 0.46 -9.59 4.02
N ASP A 322 0.40 -10.61 4.87
CA ASP A 322 -0.81 -11.01 5.54
C ASP A 322 -0.90 -10.33 6.91
N VAL A 323 -1.95 -9.55 7.10
CA VAL A 323 -2.20 -8.85 8.37
C VAL A 323 -3.44 -9.43 9.01
N PHE A 324 -3.29 -9.88 10.26
CA PHE A 324 -4.38 -10.48 11.02
C PHE A 324 -5.58 -9.54 11.17
N THR A 325 -6.78 -10.10 11.14
CA THR A 325 -7.97 -9.38 11.62
C THR A 325 -8.72 -10.08 12.72
N ARG A 326 -8.55 -9.55 13.93
CA ARG A 326 -9.58 -9.44 14.97
C ARG A 326 -9.01 -8.78 16.23
N GLY A 327 -9.11 -7.46 16.32
CA GLY A 327 -8.99 -6.72 17.58
C GLY A 327 -8.22 -5.41 17.52
N LYS A 328 -8.43 -4.58 18.55
CA LYS A 328 -8.17 -3.13 18.59
C LYS A 328 -6.72 -2.64 18.36
N LYS A 329 -5.77 -3.48 17.91
CA LYS A 329 -4.36 -3.10 17.69
C LYS A 329 -3.68 -3.67 16.44
N ALA A 330 -4.44 -4.11 15.44
CA ALA A 330 -3.95 -4.30 14.06
C ALA A 330 -5.11 -4.21 13.06
N ASN A 331 -6.02 -3.24 13.24
CA ASN A 331 -7.04 -3.00 12.22
C ASN A 331 -6.41 -2.17 11.11
N PRO A 332 -6.31 -2.66 9.86
CA PRO A 332 -6.41 -1.73 8.74
C PRO A 332 -7.66 -0.90 8.99
N THR A 333 -7.46 0.40 9.05
CA THR A 333 -8.56 1.34 9.18
C THR A 333 -9.44 1.23 7.94
N ARG A 334 -10.69 1.64 8.13
CA ARG A 334 -11.70 1.82 7.09
C ARG A 334 -11.08 2.18 5.72
N PRO A 335 -11.25 1.34 4.68
CA PRO A 335 -10.70 1.60 3.36
C PRO A 335 -11.26 2.87 2.71
N PHE A 336 -10.50 3.41 1.76
CA PHE A 336 -10.90 4.55 0.93
C PHE A 336 -10.98 4.11 -0.51
N GLN A 337 -12.05 4.40 -1.23
CA GLN A 337 -12.29 3.89 -2.59
C GLN A 337 -12.96 4.90 -3.50
N THR A 338 -13.00 4.56 -4.79
CA THR A 338 -13.79 5.30 -5.79
C THR A 338 -14.53 4.35 -6.73
N GLU A 339 -15.74 4.76 -7.14
CA GLU A 339 -16.48 4.14 -8.23
C GLU A 339 -15.96 4.70 -9.56
N LEU A 340 -15.94 3.85 -10.58
CA LEU A 340 -15.66 4.26 -11.95
C LEU A 340 -16.96 4.54 -12.70
N SER A 341 -16.92 5.47 -13.65
CA SER A 341 -17.94 5.54 -14.68
C SER A 341 -17.67 4.38 -15.66
N LYS A 342 -18.72 3.75 -16.20
CA LYS A 342 -18.57 2.65 -17.16
C LYS A 342 -17.51 3.03 -18.21
N CYS A 343 -16.40 2.29 -18.25
CA CYS A 343 -15.31 2.49 -19.20
C CYS A 343 -15.73 2.11 -20.62
#